data_AF-A0A4Q3VGW6-F1
#
_entry.id   AF-A0A4Q3VGW6-F1
#
_cell.length_a   1.000
_cell.length_b   1.000
_cell.length_c   1.000
_cell.angle_alpha   90.00
_cell.angle_beta   90.00
_cell.angle_gamma   90.00
#
_symmetry.space_group_name_H-M   'P 1'
#
loop_
_entity.id
_entity.type
_entity.pdbx_description
1 polymer ?
#
loop_
_entity_poly.entity_id
_entity_poly.type
_entity_poly.pdbx_seq_one_letter_code
_entity_poly.pdbx_strand_id
1 'polypeptide(L)'
;MKKILVPILALFIFAISSCEKSEKLQDTPISDYAPLLVGKHITYQLDSTIYTDFGVTREVHSYEVKYEVDEEITDALNETAFRVVRYIRNIGGTTWTPDATFMAKNTGQSLEFVENNLRFIKLRLPFSNVCQNVY
;
A
#
# COMPACT_ATOMS: atom_id res chain seq x y z
N MET A 1 34.37 -5.67 -56.10
CA MET A 1 33.29 -6.10 -55.18
C MET A 1 33.51 -5.67 -53.71
N LYS A 2 34.74 -5.71 -53.17
CA LYS A 2 35.03 -5.33 -51.77
C LYS A 2 34.68 -3.88 -51.36
N LYS A 3 34.66 -2.92 -52.31
CA LYS A 3 34.35 -1.49 -52.04
C LYS A 3 32.87 -1.21 -51.74
N ILE A 4 31.95 -2.10 -52.12
CA ILE A 4 30.50 -1.95 -51.88
C ILE A 4 30.07 -2.67 -50.59
N LEU A 5 30.90 -3.60 -50.08
CA LEU A 5 30.60 -4.35 -48.86
C LEU A 5 30.68 -3.48 -47.59
N VAL A 6 31.58 -2.50 -47.58
CA VAL A 6 31.82 -1.58 -46.45
C VAL A 6 30.61 -0.67 -46.16
N PRO A 7 30.00 0.02 -47.14
CA PRO A 7 28.82 0.86 -46.86
C PRO A 7 27.58 0.03 -46.48
N ILE A 8 27.43 -1.20 -47.00
CA ILE A 8 26.31 -2.09 -46.63
C ILE A 8 26.44 -2.54 -45.17
N LEU A 9 27.66 -2.87 -44.73
CA LEU A 9 27.90 -3.25 -43.34
C LEU A 9 27.69 -2.07 -42.38
N ALA A 10 28.07 -0.86 -42.77
CA ALA A 10 27.82 0.35 -41.98
C ALA A 10 26.32 0.66 -41.85
N LEU A 11 25.54 0.45 -42.91
CA LEU A 11 24.09 0.64 -42.88
C LEU A 11 23.40 -0.40 -42.00
N PHE A 12 23.90 -1.64 -41.98
CA PHE A 12 23.37 -2.71 -41.13
C PHE A 12 23.66 -2.45 -39.64
N ILE A 13 24.82 -1.90 -39.30
CA ILE A 13 25.17 -1.50 -37.92
C ILE A 13 24.30 -0.33 -37.44
N PHE A 14 23.91 0.59 -38.33
CA PHE A 14 22.99 1.67 -37.99
C PHE A 14 21.54 1.18 -37.78
N ALA A 15 21.13 0.13 -38.49
CA ALA A 15 19.79 -0.43 -38.42
C ALA A 15 19.51 -1.22 -37.12
N ILE A 16 20.55 -1.65 -36.39
CA ILE A 16 20.41 -2.38 -35.11
C ILE A 16 20.51 -1.48 -33.87
N SER A 17 20.69 -0.16 -34.04
CA SER A 17 20.71 0.79 -32.93
C SER A 17 19.28 1.18 -32.54
N SER A 18 18.56 0.25 -31.91
CA SER A 18 17.27 0.54 -31.26
C SER A 18 17.53 0.98 -29.83
N CYS A 19 17.22 2.26 -29.54
CA CYS A 19 17.27 2.79 -28.18
C CYS A 19 15.96 2.44 -27.47
N GLU A 20 16.03 1.49 -26.55
CA GLU A 20 14.90 1.17 -25.67
C GLU A 20 14.71 2.32 -24.66
N LYS A 21 13.57 3.01 -24.72
CA LYS A 21 13.19 3.96 -23.67
C LYS A 21 12.76 3.16 -22.44
N SER A 22 13.65 2.99 -21.48
CA SER A 22 13.26 2.55 -20.14
C SER A 22 12.77 3.77 -19.36
N GLU A 23 11.45 3.91 -19.23
CA GLU A 23 10.87 4.80 -18.23
C GLU A 23 10.98 4.09 -16.88
N LYS A 24 11.95 4.50 -16.07
CA LYS A 24 12.01 4.07 -14.67
C LYS A 24 10.98 4.90 -13.91
N LEU A 25 9.87 4.27 -13.52
CA LEU A 25 8.96 4.87 -12.55
C LEU A 25 9.75 5.15 -11.28
N GLN A 26 9.84 6.43 -10.90
CA GLN A 26 10.49 6.82 -9.67
C GLN A 26 9.46 6.69 -8.56
N ASP A 27 9.52 5.59 -7.82
CA ASP A 27 8.61 5.36 -6.71
C ASP A 27 8.89 6.36 -5.58
N THR A 28 7.82 6.97 -5.07
CA THR A 28 7.89 7.73 -3.82
C THR A 28 7.98 6.74 -2.65
N PRO A 29 8.85 6.97 -1.64
CA PRO A 29 8.97 6.09 -0.49
C PRO A 29 7.64 5.86 0.22
N ILE A 30 7.42 4.63 0.72
CA ILE A 30 6.22 4.29 1.50
C ILE A 30 6.03 5.20 2.72
N SER A 31 7.13 5.67 3.32
CA SER A 31 7.11 6.59 4.47
C SER A 31 6.38 7.90 4.18
N ASP A 32 6.34 8.34 2.93
CA ASP A 32 5.71 9.61 2.54
C ASP A 32 4.18 9.44 2.43
N TYR A 33 3.72 8.22 2.13
CA TYR A 33 2.31 7.86 2.11
C TYR A 33 1.77 7.43 3.48
N ALA A 34 2.59 6.73 4.26
CA ALA A 34 2.21 6.16 5.55
C ALA A 34 3.33 6.35 6.59
N PRO A 35 3.49 7.57 7.13
CA PRO A 35 4.48 7.85 8.16
C PRO A 35 4.06 7.20 9.48
N LEU A 36 4.71 6.09 9.86
CA LEU A 36 4.49 5.39 11.12
C LEU A 36 5.22 6.12 12.26
N LEU A 37 4.72 7.30 12.65
CA LEU A 37 5.26 8.09 13.75
C LEU A 37 4.31 8.06 14.94
N VAL A 38 4.82 7.72 16.12
CA VAL A 38 4.02 7.65 17.36
C VAL A 38 3.27 8.97 17.60
N GLY A 39 1.98 8.85 17.92
CA GLY A 39 1.04 9.97 18.12
C GLY A 39 0.43 10.54 16.84
N LYS A 40 0.89 10.14 15.64
CA LYS A 40 0.19 10.47 14.39
C LYS A 40 -1.05 9.60 14.25
N HIS A 41 -2.09 10.19 13.69
CA HIS A 41 -3.31 9.48 13.36
C HIS A 41 -3.91 9.96 12.04
N ILE A 42 -4.78 9.13 11.47
CA ILE A 42 -5.63 9.46 10.34
C ILE A 42 -7.07 9.08 10.68
N THR A 43 -8.03 9.91 10.25
CA THR A 43 -9.46 9.67 10.47
C THR A 43 -10.14 9.45 9.13
N TYR A 44 -11.01 8.44 9.06
CA TYR A 44 -11.83 8.13 7.90
C TYR A 44 -13.31 8.14 8.29
N GLN A 45 -14.17 8.57 7.38
CA GLN A 45 -15.61 8.31 7.47
C GLN A 45 -15.91 6.99 6.77
N LEU A 46 -16.72 6.15 7.41
CA LEU A 46 -17.12 4.83 6.91
C LEU A 46 -18.64 4.69 6.96
N ASP A 47 -19.21 4.06 5.94
CA ASP A 47 -20.59 3.63 5.94
C ASP A 47 -20.66 2.10 5.94
N SER A 48 -21.43 1.54 6.86
CA SER A 48 -21.77 0.12 6.90
C SER A 48 -23.19 -0.05 6.38
N THR A 49 -23.35 -0.78 5.28
CA THR A 49 -24.67 -1.26 4.85
C THR A 49 -24.92 -2.62 5.49
N ILE A 50 -25.93 -2.70 6.33
CA ILE A 50 -26.37 -3.94 6.99
C ILE A 50 -27.77 -4.31 6.50
N TYR A 51 -28.07 -5.60 6.51
CA TYR A 51 -29.40 -6.10 6.22
C TYR A 51 -29.99 -6.74 7.49
N THR A 52 -31.08 -6.16 7.98
CA THR A 52 -31.85 -6.63 9.14
C THR A 52 -33.10 -7.38 8.66
N ASP A 53 -33.93 -7.88 9.59
CA ASP A 53 -35.17 -8.60 9.28
C ASP A 53 -34.99 -9.75 8.27
N PHE A 54 -34.06 -10.67 8.55
CA PHE A 54 -33.73 -11.81 7.67
C PHE A 54 -33.32 -11.42 6.24
N GLY A 55 -32.68 -10.26 6.09
CA GLY A 55 -32.17 -9.79 4.80
C GLY A 55 -33.15 -8.88 4.05
N VAL A 56 -34.31 -8.56 4.63
CA VAL A 56 -35.36 -7.78 3.97
C VAL A 56 -35.11 -6.28 4.10
N THR A 57 -34.75 -5.82 5.29
CA THR A 57 -34.61 -4.39 5.58
C THR A 57 -33.15 -3.98 5.40
N ARG A 58 -32.90 -2.97 4.57
CA ARG A 58 -31.56 -2.41 4.38
C ARG A 58 -31.39 -1.19 5.29
N GLU A 59 -30.37 -1.22 6.14
CA GLU A 59 -29.99 -0.10 7.00
C GLU A 59 -28.56 0.35 6.65
N VAL A 60 -28.30 1.66 6.80
CA VAL A 60 -26.97 2.25 6.60
C VAL A 60 -26.58 2.97 7.88
N HIS A 61 -25.45 2.56 8.47
CA HIS A 61 -24.89 3.20 9.65
C HIS A 61 -23.59 3.89 9.28
N SER A 62 -23.46 5.15 9.67
CA SER A 62 -22.27 5.97 9.40
C SER A 62 -21.42 6.16 10.64
N TYR A 63 -20.12 5.96 10.48
CA TYR A 63 -19.12 6.00 11.54
C TYR A 63 -17.93 6.86 11.14
N GLU A 64 -17.18 7.29 12.14
CA GLU A 64 -15.81 7.77 11.97
C GLU A 64 -14.87 6.76 12.63
N VAL A 65 -13.78 6.43 11.94
CA VAL A 65 -12.68 5.62 12.49
C VAL A 65 -11.40 6.41 12.51
N LYS A 66 -10.62 6.24 13.56
CA LYS A 66 -9.31 6.87 13.74
C LYS A 66 -8.26 5.78 13.92
N TYR A 67 -7.26 5.76 13.05
CA TYR A 67 -6.10 4.89 13.13
C TYR A 67 -4.97 5.71 13.75
N GLU A 68 -4.52 5.34 14.94
CA GLU A 68 -3.49 6.05 15.69
C GLU A 68 -2.26 5.15 15.89
N VAL A 69 -1.08 5.67 15.54
CA VAL A 69 0.20 5.01 15.81
C VAL A 69 0.51 5.18 17.28
N ASP A 70 0.36 4.12 18.05
CA ASP A 70 0.38 4.14 19.51
C ASP A 70 1.80 3.96 20.07
N GLU A 71 2.54 2.97 19.56
CA GLU A 71 3.87 2.65 20.09
C GLU A 71 4.78 2.00 19.02
N GLU A 72 6.07 2.23 19.10
CA GLU A 72 7.10 1.46 18.39
C GLU A 72 7.35 0.13 19.12
N ILE A 73 7.23 -0.98 18.41
CA ILE A 73 7.37 -2.34 18.94
C ILE A 73 8.39 -3.14 18.13
N THR A 74 8.83 -4.26 18.67
CA THR A 74 9.70 -5.22 17.97
C THR A 74 8.89 -6.42 17.51
N ASP A 75 9.01 -6.80 16.25
CA ASP A 75 8.32 -7.97 15.71
C ASP A 75 9.05 -9.30 16.03
N ALA A 76 8.46 -10.42 15.59
CA ALA A 76 9.02 -11.75 15.83
C ALA A 76 10.38 -12.01 15.13
N LEU A 77 10.78 -11.15 14.20
CA LEU A 77 12.08 -11.21 13.50
C LEU A 77 13.10 -10.22 14.07
N ASN A 78 12.78 -9.59 15.21
CA ASN A 78 13.57 -8.52 15.83
C ASN A 78 13.71 -7.26 14.96
N GLU A 79 12.70 -6.96 14.14
CA GLU A 79 12.66 -5.75 13.32
C GLU A 79 11.66 -4.73 13.90
N THR A 80 11.91 -3.44 13.64
CA THR A 80 11.00 -2.37 14.07
C THR A 80 9.65 -2.50 13.39
N ALA A 81 8.60 -2.46 14.20
CA ALA A 81 7.20 -2.39 13.79
C ALA A 81 6.47 -1.39 14.69
N PHE A 82 5.20 -1.14 14.42
CA PHE A 82 4.41 -0.15 15.15
C PHE A 82 3.07 -0.75 15.54
N ARG A 83 2.65 -0.54 16.78
CA ARG A 83 1.27 -0.81 17.21
C ARG A 83 0.39 0.33 16.72
N VAL A 84 -0.66 -0.02 16.00
CA VAL A 84 -1.71 0.91 15.58
C VAL A 84 -3.00 0.52 16.28
N VAL A 85 -3.60 1.47 16.99
CA VAL A 85 -4.92 1.28 17.62
C VAL A 85 -5.96 1.98 16.77
N ARG A 86 -7.02 1.24 16.40
CA ARG A 86 -8.20 1.81 15.76
C ARG A 86 -9.25 2.14 16.81
N TYR A 87 -9.75 3.35 16.70
CA TYR A 87 -10.90 3.82 17.44
C TYR A 87 -12.06 4.02 16.49
N ILE A 88 -13.28 3.81 16.97
CA ILE A 88 -14.53 4.03 16.24
C ILE A 88 -15.47 4.90 17.07
N ARG A 89 -16.31 5.68 16.38
CA ARG A 89 -17.47 6.37 16.93
C ARG A 89 -18.55 6.54 15.87
N ASN A 90 -19.80 6.73 16.29
CA ASN A 90 -20.86 7.15 15.39
C ASN A 90 -20.58 8.55 14.84
N ILE A 91 -21.04 8.85 13.63
CA ILE A 91 -20.94 10.20 13.08
C ILE A 91 -21.58 11.23 14.03
N GLY A 92 -20.86 12.29 14.37
CA GLY A 92 -21.31 13.29 15.34
C GLY A 92 -21.22 12.86 16.82
N GLY A 93 -20.77 11.64 17.10
CA GLY A 93 -20.48 11.19 18.46
C GLY A 93 -19.24 11.85 19.06
N THR A 94 -19.16 11.92 20.38
CA THR A 94 -18.07 12.60 21.10
C THR A 94 -16.97 11.65 21.56
N THR A 95 -17.31 10.41 21.93
CA THR A 95 -16.38 9.45 22.53
C THR A 95 -15.78 8.51 21.49
N TRP A 96 -14.45 8.39 21.47
CA TRP A 96 -13.71 7.39 20.72
C TRP A 96 -13.61 6.09 21.53
N THR A 97 -13.98 4.97 20.92
CA THR A 97 -13.86 3.64 21.56
C THR A 97 -12.90 2.77 20.76
N PRO A 98 -11.88 2.15 21.38
CA PRO A 98 -10.99 1.24 20.65
C PRO A 98 -11.77 0.00 20.17
N ASP A 99 -11.64 -0.34 18.90
CA ASP A 99 -12.34 -1.49 18.28
C ASP A 99 -11.40 -2.48 17.57
N ALA A 100 -10.15 -2.09 17.32
CA ALA A 100 -9.14 -3.00 16.78
C ALA A 100 -7.72 -2.55 17.10
N THR A 101 -6.79 -3.51 17.09
CA THR A 101 -5.35 -3.26 17.25
C THR A 101 -4.60 -4.04 16.17
N PHE A 102 -3.63 -3.38 15.54
CA PHE A 102 -2.84 -3.93 14.44
C PHE A 102 -1.35 -3.74 14.72
N MET A 103 -0.52 -4.59 14.14
CA MET A 103 0.90 -4.29 13.95
C MET A 103 1.09 -3.78 12.53
N ALA A 104 1.67 -2.59 12.36
CA ALA A 104 2.04 -2.02 11.08
C ALA A 104 3.56 -2.03 10.90
N LYS A 105 4.03 -2.37 9.71
CA LYS A 105 5.45 -2.40 9.36
C LYS A 105 5.67 -1.82 7.98
N ASN A 106 6.63 -0.93 7.87
CA ASN A 106 7.16 -0.46 6.59
C ASN A 106 8.50 -1.17 6.34
N THR A 107 8.54 -2.06 5.35
CA THR A 107 9.75 -2.81 4.98
C THR A 107 10.67 -2.04 4.03
N GLY A 108 10.31 -0.79 3.67
CA GLY A 108 10.89 -0.01 2.58
C GLY A 108 10.33 -0.38 1.20
N GLN A 109 9.71 -1.55 1.09
CA GLN A 109 9.21 -2.13 -0.15
C GLN A 109 7.71 -2.43 -0.09
N SER A 110 7.19 -2.71 1.10
CA SER A 110 5.78 -2.96 1.40
C SER A 110 5.36 -2.26 2.70
N LEU A 111 4.10 -1.85 2.75
CA LEU A 111 3.40 -1.52 3.99
C LEU A 111 2.55 -2.72 4.37
N GLU A 112 2.84 -3.30 5.52
CA GLU A 112 2.23 -4.54 5.97
C GLU A 112 1.51 -4.35 7.29
N PHE A 113 0.29 -4.86 7.37
CA PHE A 113 -0.51 -4.87 8.60
C PHE A 113 -0.72 -6.31 9.03
N VAL A 114 -0.57 -6.59 10.32
CA VAL A 114 -0.98 -7.85 10.93
C VAL A 114 -2.17 -7.57 11.84
N GLU A 115 -3.33 -8.12 11.45
CA GLU A 115 -4.61 -7.96 12.12
C GLU A 115 -5.16 -9.37 12.39
N ASN A 116 -5.48 -9.71 13.66
CA ASN A 116 -6.00 -11.04 14.03
C ASN A 116 -5.16 -12.23 13.48
N ASN A 117 -3.84 -12.14 13.57
CA ASN A 117 -2.87 -13.12 13.03
C ASN A 117 -2.91 -13.30 11.49
N LEU A 118 -3.54 -12.40 10.76
CA LEU A 118 -3.52 -12.36 9.30
C LEU A 118 -2.67 -11.18 8.82
N ARG A 119 -1.77 -11.44 7.86
CA ARG A 119 -0.91 -10.42 7.26
C ARG A 119 -1.53 -9.88 5.97
N PHE A 120 -1.65 -8.57 5.90
CA PHE A 120 -2.17 -7.84 4.75
C PHE A 120 -1.09 -6.90 4.20
N ILE A 121 -0.85 -6.97 2.89
CA ILE A 121 -0.02 -5.98 2.19
C ILE A 121 -0.94 -4.84 1.79
N LYS A 122 -0.84 -3.70 2.48
CA LYS A 122 -1.64 -2.49 2.20
C LYS A 122 -1.09 -1.70 1.03
N LEU A 123 0.23 -1.76 0.83
CA LEU A 123 0.94 -1.11 -0.26
C LEU A 123 2.21 -1.90 -0.60
N ARG A 124 2.59 -1.97 -1.88
CA ARG A 124 3.82 -2.60 -2.38
C ARG A 124 4.41 -1.75 -3.51
N LEU A 125 5.71 -1.50 -3.44
CA LEU A 125 6.52 -0.91 -4.51
C LEU A 125 7.24 -2.00 -5.31
N PRO A 126 7.65 -1.78 -6.57
CA PRO A 126 7.25 -0.65 -7.39
C PRO A 126 5.77 -0.73 -7.74
N PHE A 127 5.15 0.43 -8.03
CA PHE A 127 3.81 0.43 -8.62
C PHE A 127 3.90 -0.04 -10.07
N SER A 128 3.76 -1.35 -10.28
CA SER A 128 3.73 -1.92 -11.62
C SER A 128 2.30 -1.92 -12.16
N ASN A 129 2.11 -1.29 -13.32
CA ASN A 129 0.94 -1.42 -14.19
C ASN A 129 0.93 -2.74 -14.98
N VAL A 130 1.97 -3.55 -14.85
CA VAL A 130 2.02 -4.93 -15.37
C VAL A 130 1.70 -5.87 -14.22
N CYS A 131 0.62 -6.65 -14.34
CA CYS A 131 0.37 -7.79 -13.45
C CYS A 131 1.56 -8.75 -13.57
N GLN A 132 2.54 -8.62 -12.67
CA GLN A 132 3.59 -9.62 -12.54
C GLN A 132 2.93 -10.86 -11.94
N ASN A 133 2.88 -11.93 -12.74
CA ASN A 133 2.44 -13.23 -12.27
C ASN A 133 3.35 -13.64 -11.10
N VAL A 134 2.78 -13.61 -9.90
CA VAL A 134 3.39 -14.16 -8.70
C VAL A 134 3.28 -15.67 -8.86
N TYR A 135 4.39 -16.32 -9.22
CA TYR A 135 4.58 -17.77 -9.13
C TYR A 135 5.31 -18.11 -7.85
#